data_AF-H6SP40-F1
#
_entry.id   AF-H6SP40-F1
#
_cell.length_a   1.000
_cell.length_b   1.000
_cell.length_c   1.000
_cell.angle_alpha   90.00
_cell.angle_beta   90.00
_cell.angle_gamma   90.00
#
_symmetry.space_group_name_H-M   'P 1'
#
loop_
_entity.id
_entity.type
_entity.pdbx_description
1 polymer ?
#
loop_
_entity_poly.entity_id
_entity_poly.type
_entity_poly.pdbx_seq_one_letter_code
_entity_poly.pdbx_strand_id
1 'polypeptide(L)'
;MRARGARSRCCPRRVFALMTPTPQDRKVFDRLDEAARGYQARAEQFITQGQRPSLVFNVGSVALEHTLVALCAFHGRMPLNHTYTDLLETVEEVMDLPAALAEEIRALDGAFGLCSLDEACTTTPGPEDAVRVLRLCRDVRALIPVS
;
A
#
# COMPACT_ATOMS: atom_id res chain seq x y z
N MET A 1 -32.71 40.70 5.01
CA MET A 1 -33.46 39.50 4.59
C MET A 1 -32.85 38.99 3.27
N ARG A 2 -32.64 37.66 3.18
CA ARG A 2 -32.17 36.83 2.05
C ARG A 2 -30.65 36.68 1.83
N ALA A 3 -30.16 35.58 2.41
CA ALA A 3 -28.98 34.83 2.01
C ALA A 3 -29.10 34.27 0.57
N ARG A 4 -27.96 34.18 -0.11
CA ARG A 4 -27.67 33.31 -1.28
C ARG A 4 -26.20 32.94 -1.15
N GLY A 5 -25.72 31.72 -1.25
CA GLY A 5 -26.29 30.42 -1.52
C GLY A 5 -25.06 29.51 -1.64
N ALA A 6 -24.84 28.65 -0.66
CA ALA A 6 -23.74 27.69 -0.69
C ALA A 6 -24.01 26.69 -1.81
N ARG A 7 -23.14 26.65 -2.83
CA ARG A 7 -23.15 25.57 -3.82
C ARG A 7 -22.48 24.36 -3.18
N SER A 8 -23.33 23.45 -2.72
CA SER A 8 -22.98 22.09 -2.34
C SER A 8 -22.22 21.42 -3.49
N ARG A 9 -20.95 21.09 -3.28
CA ARG A 9 -20.21 20.17 -4.15
C ARG A 9 -20.76 18.78 -3.84
N CYS A 10 -21.72 18.31 -4.64
CA CYS A 10 -22.04 16.89 -4.70
C CYS A 10 -20.81 16.16 -5.27
N CYS A 11 -20.03 15.53 -4.41
CA CYS A 11 -19.10 14.48 -4.83
C CYS A 11 -19.94 13.29 -5.29
N PRO A 12 -19.81 12.79 -6.53
CA PRO A 12 -20.54 11.59 -6.93
C PRO A 12 -20.01 10.43 -6.10
N ARG A 13 -20.86 9.82 -5.28
CA ARG A 13 -20.58 8.53 -4.62
C ARG A 13 -20.25 7.53 -5.72
N ARG A 14 -18.98 7.13 -5.85
CA ARG A 14 -18.58 6.02 -6.72
C ARG A 14 -19.36 4.79 -6.25
N VAL A 15 -20.27 4.30 -7.10
CA VAL A 15 -20.87 2.99 -6.90
C VAL A 15 -19.80 1.99 -7.33
N PHE A 16 -18.98 1.55 -6.38
CA PHE A 16 -17.99 0.52 -6.62
C PHE A 16 -18.72 -0.78 -6.96
N ALA A 17 -18.48 -1.31 -8.16
CA ALA A 17 -18.91 -2.65 -8.50
C ALA A 17 -18.03 -3.63 -7.71
N LEU A 18 -18.48 -3.98 -6.50
CA LEU A 18 -17.82 -4.97 -5.66
C LEU A 18 -17.84 -6.30 -6.41
N MET A 19 -16.70 -6.69 -6.96
CA MET A 19 -16.48 -8.08 -7.35
C MET A 19 -16.24 -8.87 -6.08
N THR A 20 -17.04 -9.90 -5.86
CA THR A 20 -16.83 -10.81 -4.73
C THR A 20 -15.56 -11.62 -4.99
N PRO A 21 -14.60 -11.70 -4.06
CA PRO A 21 -13.37 -12.47 -4.26
C PRO A 21 -13.68 -13.96 -4.46
N THR A 22 -13.04 -14.55 -5.45
CA THR A 22 -13.14 -15.99 -5.74
C THR A 22 -12.40 -16.82 -4.68
N PRO A 23 -12.63 -18.15 -4.60
CA PRO A 23 -11.82 -19.02 -3.76
C PRO A 23 -10.31 -18.97 -4.08
N GLN A 24 -9.96 -18.67 -5.33
CA GLN A 24 -8.56 -18.51 -5.74
C GLN A 24 -7.99 -17.20 -5.20
N ASP A 25 -8.74 -16.09 -5.27
CA ASP A 25 -8.32 -14.80 -4.74
C ASP A 25 -8.11 -14.88 -3.22
N ARG A 26 -8.95 -15.63 -2.51
CA ARG A 26 -8.78 -15.90 -1.07
C ARG A 26 -7.47 -16.63 -0.76
N LYS A 27 -7.12 -17.66 -1.52
CA LYS A 27 -5.83 -18.36 -1.37
C LYS A 27 -4.65 -17.44 -1.64
N VAL A 28 -4.78 -16.56 -2.64
CA VAL A 28 -3.75 -15.57 -2.97
C VAL A 28 -3.60 -14.57 -1.82
N PHE A 29 -4.72 -14.07 -1.29
CA PHE A 29 -4.77 -13.21 -0.11
C PHE A 29 -4.08 -13.86 1.10
N ASP A 30 -4.48 -15.07 1.49
CA ASP A 30 -3.94 -15.75 2.68
C ASP A 30 -2.42 -15.90 2.60
N ARG A 31 -1.92 -16.36 1.44
CA ARG A 31 -0.48 -16.52 1.20
C ARG A 31 0.27 -15.19 1.25
N LEU A 32 -0.29 -14.14 0.66
CA LEU A 32 0.36 -12.83 0.59
C LEU A 32 0.32 -12.10 1.94
N ASP A 33 -0.77 -12.20 2.70
CA ASP A 33 -0.86 -11.64 4.05
C ASP A 33 0.12 -12.34 4.99
N GLU A 34 0.25 -13.67 4.92
CA GLU A 34 1.25 -14.42 5.68
C GLU A 34 2.69 -13.98 5.33
N ALA A 35 3.01 -13.90 4.03
CA ALA A 35 4.31 -13.44 3.58
C ALA A 35 4.61 -11.98 4.01
N ALA A 36 3.63 -11.09 3.86
CA ALA A 36 3.74 -9.69 4.29
C ALA A 36 4.05 -9.58 5.79
N ARG A 37 3.37 -10.36 6.64
CA ARG A 37 3.66 -10.42 8.08
C ARG A 37 5.06 -10.93 8.36
N GLY A 38 5.51 -11.97 7.64
CA GLY A 38 6.86 -12.51 7.76
C GLY A 38 7.93 -11.46 7.44
N TYR A 39 7.79 -10.75 6.32
CA TYR A 39 8.73 -9.68 5.94
C TYR A 39 8.69 -8.50 6.91
N GLN A 40 7.51 -8.09 7.35
CA GLN A 40 7.39 -7.01 8.34
C GLN A 40 8.09 -7.39 9.65
N ALA A 41 7.83 -8.59 10.18
CA ALA A 41 8.47 -9.07 11.40
C ALA A 41 10.00 -9.15 11.24
N ARG A 42 10.48 -9.56 10.06
CA ARG A 42 11.92 -9.58 9.76
C ARG A 42 12.54 -8.19 9.72
N ALA A 43 11.87 -7.22 9.12
CA ALA A 43 12.32 -5.83 9.10
C ALA A 43 12.35 -5.22 10.51
N GLU A 44 11.33 -5.50 11.33
CA GLU A 44 11.30 -5.10 12.75
C GLU A 44 12.47 -5.74 13.53
N GLN A 45 12.76 -7.01 13.30
CA GLN A 45 13.93 -7.68 13.88
C GLN A 45 15.24 -6.99 13.44
N PHE A 46 15.37 -6.59 12.17
CA PHE A 46 16.55 -5.89 11.69
C PHE A 46 16.77 -4.53 12.35
N ILE A 47 15.70 -3.82 12.72
CA ILE A 47 15.81 -2.62 13.57
C ILE A 47 16.44 -2.99 14.92
N THR A 48 15.92 -4.02 15.59
CA THR A 48 16.45 -4.43 16.91
C THR A 48 17.90 -4.90 16.86
N GLN A 49 18.35 -5.42 15.72
CA GLN A 49 19.72 -5.89 15.50
C GLN A 49 20.68 -4.78 15.06
N GLY A 50 20.22 -3.53 14.94
CA GLY A 50 21.04 -2.41 14.49
C GLY A 50 21.50 -2.53 13.04
N GLN A 51 20.72 -3.21 12.19
CA GLN A 51 21.03 -3.31 10.77
C GLN A 51 20.89 -1.96 10.06
N ARG A 52 21.51 -1.86 8.88
CA ARG A 52 21.49 -0.64 8.06
C ARG A 52 20.04 -0.25 7.70
N PRO A 53 19.66 1.04 7.79
CA PRO A 53 18.31 1.49 7.45
C PRO A 53 17.86 1.09 6.04
N SER A 54 18.76 1.11 5.05
CA SER A 54 18.46 0.67 3.69
C SER A 54 18.04 -0.80 3.60
N LEU A 55 18.59 -1.68 4.45
CA LEU A 55 18.18 -3.09 4.49
C LEU A 55 16.79 -3.23 5.13
N VAL A 56 16.55 -2.52 6.22
CA VAL A 56 15.22 -2.49 6.87
C VAL A 56 14.18 -1.97 5.88
N PHE A 57 14.48 -0.86 5.21
CA PHE A 57 13.62 -0.25 4.20
C PHE A 57 13.29 -1.25 3.09
N ASN A 58 14.30 -1.88 2.46
CA ASN A 58 14.07 -2.82 1.37
C ASN A 58 13.16 -3.99 1.77
N VAL A 59 13.38 -4.58 2.95
CA VAL A 59 12.53 -5.67 3.44
C VAL A 59 11.12 -5.18 3.78
N GLY A 60 11.02 -3.98 4.36
CA GLY A 60 9.75 -3.30 4.60
C GLY A 60 8.99 -3.01 3.30
N SER A 61 9.68 -2.62 2.23
CA SER A 61 9.09 -2.36 0.92
C SER A 61 8.51 -3.63 0.29
N VAL A 62 9.19 -4.78 0.43
CA VAL A 62 8.65 -6.09 0.03
C VAL A 62 7.40 -6.42 0.86
N ALA A 63 7.41 -6.15 2.17
CA ALA A 63 6.24 -6.35 3.02
C ALA A 63 5.06 -5.46 2.58
N LEU A 64 5.32 -4.20 2.25
CA LEU A 64 4.31 -3.24 1.78
C LEU A 64 3.71 -3.69 0.45
N GLU A 65 4.54 -4.10 -0.51
CA GLU A 65 4.09 -4.65 -1.78
C GLU A 65 3.15 -5.85 -1.57
N HIS A 66 3.57 -6.83 -0.77
CA HIS A 66 2.75 -8.01 -0.48
C HIS A 66 1.43 -7.62 0.21
N THR A 67 1.46 -6.61 1.10
CA THR A 67 0.25 -6.12 1.77
C THR A 67 -0.73 -5.49 0.77
N LEU A 68 -0.23 -4.68 -0.17
CA LEU A 68 -1.04 -4.05 -1.21
C LEU A 68 -1.61 -5.09 -2.20
N VAL A 69 -0.81 -6.07 -2.64
CA VAL A 69 -1.30 -7.16 -3.50
C VAL A 69 -2.31 -8.04 -2.75
N ALA A 70 -2.12 -8.27 -1.45
CA ALA A 70 -3.11 -8.95 -0.61
C ALA A 70 -4.43 -8.16 -0.57
N LEU A 71 -4.38 -6.83 -0.39
CA LEU A 71 -5.57 -5.99 -0.41
C LEU A 71 -6.31 -6.05 -1.77
N CYS A 72 -5.57 -6.00 -2.87
CA CYS A 72 -6.08 -6.25 -4.22
C CYS A 72 -6.82 -7.61 -4.32
N ALA A 73 -6.18 -8.69 -3.87
CA ALA A 73 -6.77 -10.03 -3.86
C ALA A 73 -8.01 -10.13 -2.94
N PHE A 74 -8.00 -9.45 -1.79
CA PHE A 74 -9.13 -9.40 -0.87
C PHE A 74 -10.38 -8.83 -1.55
N HIS A 75 -10.21 -7.86 -2.46
CA HIS A 75 -11.30 -7.27 -3.25
C HIS A 75 -11.54 -7.96 -4.61
N GLY A 76 -10.86 -9.07 -4.91
CA GLY A 76 -10.99 -9.79 -6.19
C GLY A 76 -10.54 -8.97 -7.39
N ARG A 77 -9.61 -8.02 -7.21
CA ARG A 77 -9.04 -7.17 -8.27
C ARG A 77 -7.54 -7.28 -8.26
N MET A 78 -6.98 -8.04 -9.19
CA MET A 78 -5.52 -8.15 -9.32
C MET A 78 -4.96 -7.07 -10.24
N PRO A 79 -3.85 -6.41 -9.86
CA PRO A 79 -3.20 -5.39 -10.67
C PRO A 79 -2.49 -6.01 -11.89
N LEU A 80 -2.18 -5.19 -12.90
CA LEU A 80 -1.34 -5.60 -14.03
C LEU A 80 0.16 -5.50 -13.74
N ASN A 81 0.52 -4.62 -12.80
CA ASN A 81 1.89 -4.27 -12.43
C ASN A 81 2.02 -4.19 -10.91
N HIS A 82 3.26 -4.23 -10.41
CA HIS A 82 3.56 -4.25 -8.98
C HIS A 82 4.19 -2.93 -8.47
N THR A 83 4.09 -1.85 -9.25
CA THR A 83 4.42 -0.50 -8.73
C THR A 83 3.42 -0.14 -7.63
N TYR A 84 3.82 0.65 -6.65
CA TYR A 84 2.87 1.06 -5.61
C TYR A 84 1.73 1.91 -6.17
N THR A 85 2.01 2.70 -7.20
CA THR A 85 1.02 3.50 -7.91
C THR A 85 -0.05 2.62 -8.55
N ASP A 86 0.35 1.61 -9.32
CA ASP A 86 -0.59 0.69 -10.00
C ASP A 86 -1.40 -0.13 -8.99
N LEU A 87 -0.76 -0.53 -7.88
CA LEU A 87 -1.42 -1.23 -6.79
C LEU A 87 -2.50 -0.37 -6.13
N LEU A 88 -2.19 0.89 -5.81
CA LEU A 88 -3.16 1.81 -5.22
C LEU A 88 -4.29 2.15 -6.18
N GLU A 89 -3.99 2.38 -7.45
CA GLU A 89 -5.02 2.62 -8.47
C GLU A 89 -6.01 1.47 -8.55
N THR A 90 -5.51 0.23 -8.55
CA THR A 90 -6.34 -0.99 -8.54
C THR A 90 -7.26 -1.05 -7.30
N VAL A 91 -6.75 -0.67 -6.13
CA VAL A 91 -7.55 -0.65 -4.88
C VAL A 91 -8.58 0.48 -4.90
N GLU A 92 -8.24 1.65 -5.43
CA GLU A 92 -9.13 2.83 -5.55
C GLU A 92 -10.29 2.60 -6.55
N GLU A 93 -10.27 1.53 -7.33
CA GLU A 93 -11.41 1.08 -8.15
C GLU A 93 -12.50 0.38 -7.36
N VAL A 94 -12.22 -0.04 -6.12
CA VAL A 94 -13.12 -0.89 -5.31
C VAL A 94 -13.32 -0.39 -3.89
N MET A 95 -12.47 0.51 -3.40
CA MET A 95 -12.62 1.14 -2.09
C MET A 95 -12.07 2.58 -2.08
N ASP A 96 -12.59 3.40 -1.17
CA ASP A 96 -12.01 4.71 -0.91
C ASP A 96 -10.80 4.57 0.04
N LEU A 97 -9.64 5.08 -0.37
CA LEU A 97 -8.44 5.13 0.46
C LEU A 97 -8.30 6.51 1.13
N PRO A 98 -7.74 6.58 2.36
CA PRO A 98 -7.32 7.86 2.93
C PRO A 98 -6.30 8.54 2.02
N ALA A 99 -6.61 9.75 1.54
CA ALA A 99 -5.78 10.46 0.55
C ALA A 99 -4.31 10.59 1.00
N ALA A 100 -4.08 10.95 2.27
CA ALA A 100 -2.73 11.08 2.83
C ALA A 100 -1.94 9.76 2.81
N LEU A 101 -2.60 8.62 3.03
CA LEU A 101 -1.95 7.30 2.97
C LEU A 101 -1.54 6.97 1.54
N ALA A 102 -2.46 7.18 0.59
CA ALA A 102 -2.22 6.89 -0.82
C ALA A 102 -1.13 7.80 -1.42
N GLU A 103 -1.13 9.10 -1.08
CA GLU A 103 -0.09 10.05 -1.49
C GLU A 103 1.30 9.65 -0.95
N GLU A 104 1.38 9.24 0.31
CA GLU A 104 2.66 8.87 0.92
C GLU A 104 3.25 7.59 0.32
N ILE A 105 2.40 6.60 0.02
CA ILE A 105 2.82 5.36 -0.63
C ILE A 105 3.28 5.64 -2.08
N ARG A 106 2.54 6.45 -2.85
CA ARG A 106 2.96 6.85 -4.21
C ARG A 106 4.30 7.57 -4.23
N ALA A 107 4.58 8.39 -3.21
CA ALA A 107 5.86 9.09 -3.10
C ALA A 107 7.05 8.13 -2.98
N LEU A 108 6.86 6.89 -2.52
CA LEU A 108 7.94 5.89 -2.43
C LEU A 108 8.39 5.38 -3.80
N ASP A 109 7.48 5.22 -4.77
CA ASP A 109 7.83 4.81 -6.15
C ASP A 109 8.82 5.82 -6.76
N GLY A 110 8.49 7.11 -6.69
CA GLY A 110 9.29 8.18 -7.28
C GLY A 110 10.59 8.46 -6.52
N ALA A 111 10.62 8.30 -5.20
CA ALA A 111 11.80 8.61 -4.38
C ALA A 111 12.89 7.52 -4.44
N PHE A 112 12.50 6.26 -4.64
CA PHE A 112 13.41 5.12 -4.54
C PHE A 112 13.54 4.29 -5.82
N GLY A 113 12.82 4.63 -6.90
CA GLY A 113 12.98 4.00 -8.20
C GLY A 113 12.68 2.50 -8.18
N LEU A 114 11.72 2.07 -7.35
CA LEU A 114 11.43 0.66 -7.10
C LEU A 114 11.02 -0.13 -8.37
N CYS A 115 10.74 0.56 -9.49
CA CYS A 115 10.33 -0.05 -10.76
C CYS A 115 10.97 0.54 -12.03
N SER A 116 12.12 1.24 -11.97
CA SER A 116 12.86 1.61 -13.18
C SER A 116 14.20 0.89 -13.27
N LEU A 117 14.44 0.23 -14.41
CA LEU A 117 15.74 -0.39 -14.74
C LEU A 117 16.80 0.65 -15.14
N ASP A 118 16.38 1.89 -15.44
CA ASP A 118 17.21 2.94 -16.03
C ASP A 118 17.50 4.13 -15.10
N GLU A 119 16.78 4.31 -13.99
CA GLU A 119 17.01 5.46 -13.09
C GLU A 119 17.69 4.99 -11.81
N ALA A 120 18.99 5.28 -11.70
CA ALA A 120 19.73 5.07 -10.48
C ALA A 120 19.01 5.74 -9.30
N CYS A 121 18.68 4.95 -8.26
CA CYS A 121 18.07 5.43 -7.02
C CYS A 121 18.77 6.72 -6.56
N THR A 122 18.04 7.84 -6.56
CA THR A 122 18.61 9.16 -6.25
C THR A 122 18.91 9.31 -4.76
N THR A 123 18.31 8.47 -3.91
CA THR A 123 18.37 8.61 -2.45
C THR A 123 18.58 7.27 -1.76
N THR A 124 19.54 7.19 -0.84
CA THR A 124 19.70 6.04 0.05
C THR A 124 18.72 6.17 1.23
N PRO A 125 17.88 5.15 1.52
CA PRO A 125 16.90 5.24 2.60
C PRO A 125 17.56 5.49 3.97
N GLY A 126 17.05 6.49 4.69
CA GLY A 126 17.45 6.81 6.04
C GLY A 126 16.65 6.05 7.12
N PRO A 127 16.97 6.25 8.41
CA PRO A 127 16.22 5.66 9.51
C PRO A 127 14.72 6.01 9.50
N GLU A 128 14.38 7.23 9.10
CA GLU A 128 12.98 7.68 9.01
C GLU A 128 12.22 6.93 7.91
N ASP A 129 12.84 6.67 6.76
CA ASP A 129 12.22 5.91 5.67
C ASP A 129 11.98 4.46 6.09
N ALA A 130 12.93 3.86 6.81
CA ALA A 130 12.80 2.51 7.36
C ALA A 130 11.63 2.39 8.35
N VAL A 131 11.45 3.38 9.23
CA VAL A 131 10.30 3.42 10.14
C VAL A 131 9.00 3.70 9.38
N ARG A 132 9.05 4.60 8.39
CA ARG A 132 7.90 4.99 7.57
C ARG A 132 7.32 3.81 6.82
N VAL A 133 8.12 3.02 6.11
CA VAL A 133 7.62 1.89 5.32
C VAL A 133 6.91 0.85 6.20
N LEU A 134 7.42 0.58 7.41
CA LEU A 134 6.78 -0.35 8.35
C LEU A 134 5.48 0.19 8.93
N ARG A 135 5.38 1.51 9.13
CA ARG A 135 4.13 2.15 9.51
C ARG A 135 3.09 1.98 8.39
N LEU A 136 3.48 2.26 7.15
CA LEU A 136 2.60 2.11 5.97
C LEU A 136 2.08 0.67 5.83
N CYS A 137 2.91 -0.36 6.06
CA CYS A 137 2.43 -1.75 6.08
C CYS A 137 1.29 -1.97 7.08
N ARG A 138 1.38 -1.39 8.27
CA ARG A 138 0.34 -1.51 9.31
C ARG A 138 -0.91 -0.75 8.93
N ASP A 139 -0.75 0.46 8.40
CA ASP A 139 -1.85 1.34 8.01
C ASP A 139 -2.66 0.72 6.86
N VAL A 140 -1.99 0.17 5.83
CA VAL A 140 -2.65 -0.56 4.73
C VAL A 140 -3.33 -1.83 5.26
N ARG A 141 -2.65 -2.62 6.11
CA ARG A 141 -3.25 -3.85 6.63
C ARG A 141 -4.48 -3.59 7.51
N ALA A 142 -4.55 -2.43 8.18
CA ALA A 142 -5.72 -2.03 8.96
C ALA A 142 -6.97 -1.78 8.11
N LEU A 143 -6.82 -1.65 6.78
CA LEU A 143 -7.94 -1.55 5.85
C LEU A 143 -8.61 -2.90 5.58
N ILE A 144 -7.94 -4.02 5.88
CA ILE A 144 -8.49 -5.36 5.70
C ILE A 144 -9.36 -5.70 6.92
N PRO A 145 -10.67 -5.94 6.74
CA PRO A 145 -11.55 -6.32 7.83
C PRO A 145 -11.09 -7.62 8.51
N VAL A 146 -11.00 -7.60 9.83
CA VAL A 146 -10.82 -8.81 10.63
C VAL A 146 -12.15 -9.58 10.61
N SER A 147 -12.16 -10.75 9.97
CA SER A 147 -13.33 -11.64 9.91
C SER A 147 -13.56 -12.38 11.22
#